data_AF-A0A8X7CDM3-F1
#
_entry.id   AF-A0A8X7CDM3-F1
#
_cell.length_a   1.000
_cell.length_b   1.000
_cell.length_c   1.000
_cell.angle_alpha   90.00
_cell.angle_beta   90.00
_cell.angle_gamma   90.00
#
_symmetry.space_group_name_H-M   'P 1'
#
loop_
_entity.id
_entity.type
_entity.pdbx_description
1 polymer ?
#
loop_
_entity_poly.entity_id
_entity_poly.type
_entity_poly.pdbx_seq_one_letter_code
_entity_poly.pdbx_strand_id
1 'polypeptide(L)'
;MNNLHSFLAISCHFDIMSLDSLNNKIIGDSLLTTCHYLTLDRENITLGGFAISDEMCVNYVHYYPKMNLEVCKSSIDTKVLGSYFRYMKQYNDEATSESKGVDENYHSIHWSQANADFLHHLFYNAPLSMQCNQSSGDRFPGFWNGVPRTEILYPLPLPKRRCASTMSAGKSFNDVEADEEEE
;
A
#
# COMPACT_ATOMS: atom_id res chain seq x y z
N MET A 1 16.47 6.10 6.90
CA MET A 1 15.61 4.99 6.45
C MET A 1 16.40 4.20 5.41
N ASN A 2 16.94 3.03 5.75
CA ASN A 2 17.75 2.21 4.84
C ASN A 2 17.05 0.90 4.49
N ASN A 3 16.85 0.71 3.19
CA ASN A 3 16.86 -0.53 2.41
C ASN A 3 16.07 -1.76 2.92
N LEU A 4 14.84 -1.89 2.43
CA LEU A 4 14.35 -3.18 1.94
C LEU A 4 14.14 -3.09 0.41
N HIS A 5 15.04 -3.74 -0.33
CA HIS A 5 14.88 -4.00 -1.75
C HIS A 5 13.72 -4.98 -1.98
N SER A 6 12.57 -4.44 -2.37
CA SER A 6 11.65 -5.11 -3.28
C SER A 6 11.09 -4.03 -4.21
N PHE A 7 11.77 -3.84 -5.34
CA PHE A 7 11.29 -2.93 -6.38
C PHE A 7 10.16 -3.64 -7.15
N LEU A 8 8.93 -3.26 -6.84
CA LEU A 8 7.88 -3.14 -7.83
C LEU A 8 7.51 -1.65 -7.83
N ALA A 9 8.21 -0.89 -8.68
CA ALA A 9 7.87 0.50 -8.92
C ALA A 9 6.55 0.52 -9.71
N ILE A 10 5.42 0.71 -9.03
CA ILE A 10 4.19 1.14 -9.69
C ILE A 10 4.39 2.63 -9.95
N SER A 11 4.95 2.96 -11.11
CA SER A 11 4.93 4.35 -11.58
C SER A 11 3.48 4.75 -11.81
N CYS A 12 3.11 6.02 -11.56
CA CYS A 12 1.81 6.60 -11.94
C CYS A 12 1.53 6.59 -13.46
N HIS A 13 2.37 5.92 -14.25
CA HIS A 13 2.17 5.67 -15.67
C HIS A 13 1.27 4.44 -15.84
N PHE A 14 0.06 4.67 -16.36
CA PHE A 14 -0.93 3.62 -16.58
C PHE A 14 -0.56 2.77 -17.80
N ASP A 15 0.11 1.65 -17.55
CA ASP A 15 0.32 0.59 -18.55
C ASP A 15 -0.51 -0.65 -18.19
N ILE A 16 -1.29 -1.15 -19.15
CA ILE A 16 -2.06 -2.39 -18.98
C ILE A 16 -1.13 -3.57 -19.26
N MET A 17 -0.69 -4.24 -18.19
CA MET A 17 0.12 -5.45 -18.30
C MET A 17 -0.76 -6.69 -18.42
N SER A 18 -0.44 -7.56 -19.39
CA SER A 18 -1.01 -8.90 -19.46
C SER A 18 -0.30 -9.81 -18.46
N LEU A 19 -1.06 -10.64 -17.74
CA LEU A 19 -0.49 -11.64 -16.84
C LEU A 19 -0.05 -12.86 -17.65
N ASP A 20 1.23 -13.23 -17.53
CA ASP A 20 1.82 -14.41 -18.21
C ASP A 20 1.12 -15.73 -17.84
N SER A 21 0.47 -15.80 -16.68
CA SER A 21 -0.34 -16.94 -16.24
C SER A 21 -1.73 -16.50 -15.81
N LEU A 22 -2.75 -17.09 -16.43
CA LEU A 22 -4.15 -16.93 -16.01
C LEU A 22 -4.34 -17.64 -14.66
N ASN A 23 -4.44 -16.85 -13.59
CA ASN A 23 -4.82 -17.37 -12.27
C ASN A 23 -6.34 -17.50 -12.22
N ASN A 24 -6.84 -18.74 -12.12
CA ASN A 24 -8.25 -18.99 -11.84
C ASN A 24 -8.54 -18.59 -10.39
N LYS A 25 -9.14 -17.41 -10.20
CA LYS A 25 -9.62 -17.00 -8.89
C LYS A 25 -10.83 -17.84 -8.51
N ILE A 26 -10.77 -18.51 -7.36
CA ILE A 26 -11.86 -19.33 -6.84
C ILE A 26 -12.71 -18.48 -5.89
N ILE A 27 -14.00 -18.78 -5.79
CA ILE A 27 -14.89 -18.18 -4.78
C ILE A 27 -14.32 -18.53 -3.40
N GLY A 28 -14.00 -17.50 -2.60
CA GLY A 28 -13.34 -17.65 -1.30
C GLY A 28 -11.92 -17.06 -1.27
N ASP A 29 -11.33 -16.80 -2.44
CA ASP A 29 -10.01 -16.18 -2.51
C ASP A 29 -10.05 -14.69 -2.17
N SER A 30 -9.08 -14.26 -1.38
CA SER A 30 -8.86 -12.84 -1.06
C SER A 30 -7.88 -12.21 -2.05
N LEU A 31 -8.19 -11.00 -2.51
CA LEU A 31 -7.26 -10.20 -3.31
C LEU A 31 -6.63 -9.14 -2.41
N LEU A 32 -5.32 -9.24 -2.19
CA LEU A 32 -4.56 -8.27 -1.43
C LEU A 32 -3.78 -7.36 -2.40
N THR A 33 -4.03 -6.06 -2.31
CA THR A 33 -3.28 -5.03 -3.03
C THR A 33 -2.45 -4.24 -2.02
N THR A 34 -1.15 -4.11 -2.26
CA THR A 34 -0.24 -3.32 -1.43
C THR A 34 0.44 -2.28 -2.29
N CYS A 35 0.34 -1.02 -1.88
CA CYS A 35 0.98 0.11 -2.54
C CYS A 35 2.05 0.67 -1.60
N HIS A 36 3.21 1.01 -2.16
CA HIS A 36 4.30 1.66 -1.42
C HIS A 36 4.44 3.09 -1.94
N TYR A 37 4.36 4.05 -1.04
CA TYR A 37 4.44 5.47 -1.35
C TYR A 37 5.73 6.07 -0.84
N LEU A 38 6.24 7.07 -1.57
CA LEU A 38 7.37 7.87 -1.16
C LEU A 38 6.90 9.30 -1.00
N THR A 39 6.94 9.81 0.23
CA THR A 39 6.48 11.17 0.57
C THR A 39 7.64 12.06 1.02
N LEU A 40 8.87 11.79 0.56
CA LEU A 40 10.07 12.53 0.96
C LEU A 40 10.06 13.98 0.45
N ASP A 41 9.32 14.25 -0.62
CA ASP A 41 9.15 15.55 -1.26
C ASP A 41 7.95 16.34 -0.70
N ARG A 42 7.22 15.80 0.27
CA ARG A 42 6.00 16.39 0.84
C ARG A 42 6.22 16.85 2.28
N GLU A 43 5.84 18.08 2.57
CA GLU A 43 5.93 18.66 3.92
C GLU A 43 4.78 18.22 4.83
N ASN A 44 3.59 18.02 4.25
CA ASN A 44 2.37 17.65 4.96
C ASN A 44 1.96 16.21 4.66
N ILE A 45 1.10 15.63 5.51
CA ILE A 45 0.52 14.32 5.28
C ILE A 45 -0.29 14.28 3.97
N THR A 46 -0.05 13.24 3.18
CA THR A 46 -0.82 12.93 1.96
C THR A 46 -1.94 11.96 2.32
N LEU A 47 -3.16 12.28 1.86
CA LEU A 47 -4.34 11.48 2.14
C LEU A 47 -4.83 10.75 0.90
N GLY A 48 -5.73 9.79 1.10
CA GLY A 48 -6.40 9.11 0.00
C GLY A 48 -7.53 9.97 -0.56
N GLY A 49 -7.52 10.26 -1.85
CA GLY A 49 -8.50 11.16 -2.46
C GLY A 49 -8.39 11.26 -3.97
N PHE A 50 -9.08 12.25 -4.56
CA PHE A 50 -9.15 12.48 -6.00
C PHE A 50 -8.32 13.67 -6.48
N ALA A 51 -7.76 14.46 -5.56
CA ALA A 51 -6.95 15.59 -5.93
C ALA A 51 -5.55 15.14 -6.38
N ILE A 52 -4.85 16.02 -7.12
CA ILE A 52 -3.46 15.80 -7.54
C ILE A 52 -2.47 15.74 -6.36
N SER A 53 -2.87 16.26 -5.20
CA SER A 53 -2.13 16.20 -3.94
C SER A 53 -2.35 14.90 -3.18
N ASP A 54 -3.38 14.14 -3.57
CA ASP A 54 -3.83 12.94 -2.89
C ASP A 54 -3.25 11.70 -3.56
N GLU A 55 -3.18 10.62 -2.80
CA GLU A 55 -2.71 9.33 -3.28
C GLU A 55 -3.88 8.36 -3.51
N MET A 56 -3.67 7.39 -4.41
CA MET A 56 -4.64 6.33 -4.68
C MET A 56 -3.95 4.96 -4.76
N CYS A 57 -4.53 3.95 -4.10
CA CYS A 57 -4.13 2.54 -4.26
C CYS A 57 -5.21 1.80 -5.04
N VAL A 58 -5.05 1.67 -6.36
CA VAL A 58 -6.04 1.04 -7.23
C VAL A 58 -5.39 -0.02 -8.11
N ASN A 59 -6.09 -1.14 -8.28
CA ASN A 59 -5.71 -2.20 -9.20
C ASN A 59 -6.91 -2.53 -10.10
N TYR A 60 -6.77 -2.31 -11.41
CA TYR A 60 -7.79 -2.63 -12.40
C TYR A 60 -7.56 -4.05 -12.92
N VAL A 61 -8.39 -4.99 -12.46
CA VAL A 61 -8.28 -6.40 -12.85
C VAL A 61 -9.24 -6.69 -14.01
N HIS A 62 -8.68 -7.09 -15.14
CA HIS A 62 -9.44 -7.63 -16.26
C HIS A 62 -9.64 -9.13 -16.06
N TYR A 63 -10.89 -9.61 -16.07
CA TYR A 63 -11.21 -11.00 -15.79
C TYR A 63 -12.39 -11.52 -16.65
N TYR A 64 -12.49 -12.85 -16.77
CA TYR A 64 -13.59 -13.57 -17.42
C TYR A 64 -13.88 -14.87 -16.63
N PRO A 65 -15.14 -15.33 -16.52
CA PRO A 65 -16.38 -14.73 -17.03
C PRO A 65 -16.76 -13.44 -16.29
N LYS A 66 -17.57 -12.59 -16.95
CA LYS A 66 -18.12 -11.38 -16.33
C LYS A 66 -18.88 -11.76 -15.05
N MET A 67 -18.57 -11.08 -13.95
CA MET A 67 -19.33 -11.15 -12.70
C MET A 67 -19.95 -9.79 -12.39
N ASN A 68 -20.95 -9.79 -11.53
CA ASN A 68 -21.64 -8.57 -11.11
C ASN A 68 -20.88 -7.85 -9.99
N LEU A 69 -19.56 -7.72 -10.09
CA LEU A 69 -18.70 -7.02 -9.13
C LEU A 69 -17.86 -6.01 -9.91
N GLU A 70 -18.04 -4.74 -9.60
CA GLU A 70 -17.34 -3.64 -10.28
C GLU A 70 -16.30 -2.99 -9.38
N VAL A 71 -16.67 -2.67 -8.14
CA VAL A 71 -15.76 -2.05 -7.17
C VAL A 71 -15.68 -2.90 -5.93
N CYS A 72 -14.47 -3.28 -5.55
CA CYS A 72 -14.18 -3.88 -4.25
C CYS A 72 -13.03 -3.08 -3.63
N LYS A 73 -13.32 -2.37 -2.54
CA LYS A 73 -12.32 -1.58 -1.82
C LYS A 73 -12.44 -1.77 -0.31
N SER A 74 -11.36 -1.46 0.37
CA SER A 74 -11.23 -1.57 1.82
C SER A 74 -10.68 -0.30 2.44
N SER A 75 -11.18 0.06 3.61
CA SER A 75 -10.58 1.07 4.48
C SER A 75 -10.49 0.55 5.91
N ILE A 76 -9.80 1.27 6.80
CA ILE A 76 -9.90 1.04 8.24
C ILE A 76 -11.35 1.19 8.72
N ASP A 77 -11.75 0.42 9.73
CA ASP A 77 -13.06 0.58 10.38
C ASP A 77 -13.24 1.98 10.98
N THR A 78 -14.39 2.59 10.72
CA THR A 78 -14.69 3.96 11.13
C THR A 78 -14.68 4.15 12.65
N LYS A 79 -15.10 3.15 13.43
CA LYS A 79 -15.12 3.26 14.91
C LYS A 79 -13.71 3.20 15.47
N VAL A 80 -12.86 2.38 14.86
CA VAL A 80 -11.45 2.25 15.23
C VAL A 80 -10.71 3.55 14.91
N LEU A 81 -10.95 4.11 13.72
CA LEU A 81 -10.38 5.38 13.33
C LEU A 81 -10.82 6.54 14.26
N GLY A 82 -12.10 6.60 14.62
CA GLY A 82 -12.59 7.59 15.60
C GLY A 82 -11.92 7.43 16.97
N SER A 83 -11.72 6.20 17.41
CA SER A 83 -11.03 5.91 18.68
C SER A 83 -9.55 6.30 18.64
N TYR A 84 -8.89 6.13 17.49
CA TYR A 84 -7.53 6.64 17.26
C TYR A 84 -7.46 8.16 17.39
N PHE A 85 -8.36 8.90 16.75
CA PHE A 85 -8.37 10.37 16.88
C PHE A 85 -8.62 10.84 18.31
N ARG A 86 -9.51 10.16 19.04
CA ARG A 86 -9.73 10.42 20.47
C ARG A 86 -8.48 10.14 21.31
N TYR A 87 -7.76 9.05 21.01
CA TYR A 87 -6.49 8.74 21.67
C TYR A 87 -5.45 9.83 21.43
N MET A 88 -5.26 10.26 20.18
CA MET A 88 -4.32 11.34 19.82
C MET A 88 -4.64 12.64 20.57
N LYS A 89 -5.92 12.97 20.71
CA LYS A 89 -6.35 14.14 21.49
C LYS A 89 -5.99 14.03 22.97
N GLN A 90 -6.26 12.88 23.58
CA GLN A 90 -6.17 12.73 25.03
C GLN A 90 -4.74 12.50 25.53
N TYR A 91 -3.92 11.78 24.76
CA TYR A 91 -2.60 11.34 25.19
C TYR A 91 -1.46 12.10 24.52
N ASN A 92 -1.66 12.57 23.30
CA ASN A 92 -0.64 13.29 22.53
C ASN A 92 -0.93 14.81 22.43
N ASP A 93 -2.01 15.28 23.07
CA ASP A 93 -2.46 16.68 23.06
C ASP A 93 -2.64 17.25 21.63
N GLU A 94 -2.99 16.39 20.69
CA GLU A 94 -3.22 16.79 19.29
C GLU A 94 -4.59 17.45 19.15
N ALA A 95 -4.72 18.38 18.20
CA ALA A 95 -5.95 19.13 17.98
C ALA A 95 -7.04 18.32 17.23
N THR A 96 -7.13 17.01 17.43
CA THR A 96 -8.12 16.13 16.79
C THR A 96 -9.49 16.19 17.48
N SER A 97 -10.55 15.79 16.77
CA SER A 97 -11.92 15.72 17.29
C SER A 97 -12.78 14.75 16.46
N GLU A 98 -13.68 14.03 17.12
CA GLU A 98 -14.70 13.20 16.44
C GLU A 98 -15.68 14.04 15.58
N SER A 99 -15.77 15.35 15.84
CA SER A 99 -16.61 16.29 15.08
C SER A 99 -15.96 16.85 13.82
N LYS A 100 -14.62 16.71 13.68
CA LYS A 100 -13.87 17.21 12.53
C LYS A 100 -13.92 16.21 11.37
N GLY A 101 -13.65 16.71 10.15
CA GLY A 101 -13.39 15.84 9.00
C GLY A 101 -12.23 14.87 9.26
N VAL A 102 -12.23 13.73 8.58
CA VAL A 102 -11.12 12.76 8.69
C VAL A 102 -9.81 13.39 8.22
N ASP A 103 -9.88 14.13 7.12
CA ASP A 103 -8.81 14.92 6.55
C ASP A 103 -8.29 15.99 7.51
N GLU A 104 -9.19 16.80 8.07
CA GLU A 104 -8.85 17.84 9.05
C GLU A 104 -8.17 17.26 10.29
N ASN A 105 -8.60 16.07 10.73
CA ASN A 105 -7.99 15.37 11.86
C ASN A 105 -6.56 14.95 11.55
N TYR A 106 -6.30 14.35 10.39
CA TYR A 106 -4.95 13.97 10.00
C TYR A 106 -4.02 15.18 9.85
N HIS A 107 -4.52 16.30 9.32
CA HIS A 107 -3.75 17.55 9.24
C HIS A 107 -3.51 18.22 10.59
N SER A 108 -4.32 17.91 11.60
CA SER A 108 -4.18 18.46 12.96
C SER A 108 -3.13 17.72 13.81
N ILE A 109 -2.60 16.58 13.33
CA ILE A 109 -1.64 15.75 14.06
C ILE A 109 -0.21 16.16 13.71
N HIS A 110 0.65 16.31 14.72
CA HIS A 110 2.07 16.44 14.50
C HIS A 110 2.73 15.10 14.15
N TRP A 111 3.25 14.95 12.93
CA TRP A 111 3.81 13.69 12.44
C TRP A 111 5.26 13.47 12.87
N SER A 112 5.45 12.94 14.08
CA SER A 112 6.71 12.35 14.52
C SER A 112 6.85 10.90 14.07
N GLN A 113 8.07 10.34 14.09
CA GLN A 113 8.31 8.91 13.81
C GLN A 113 7.43 8.01 14.69
N ALA A 114 7.26 8.36 15.98
CA ALA A 114 6.43 7.60 16.90
C ALA A 114 4.95 7.61 16.51
N ASN A 115 4.41 8.77 16.10
CA ASN A 115 3.02 8.88 15.65
C ASN A 115 2.79 8.15 14.33
N ALA A 116 3.77 8.19 13.42
CA ALA A 116 3.73 7.46 12.16
C ALA A 116 3.79 5.93 12.37
N ASP A 117 4.68 5.45 13.25
CA ASP A 117 4.79 4.04 13.59
C ASP A 117 3.53 3.53 14.29
N PHE A 118 2.94 4.34 15.18
CA PHE A 118 1.67 4.01 15.82
C PHE A 118 0.53 3.89 14.81
N LEU A 119 0.43 4.82 13.86
CA LEU A 119 -0.54 4.74 12.78
C LEU A 119 -0.31 3.51 11.89
N HIS A 120 0.94 3.18 11.59
CA HIS A 120 1.29 1.97 10.84
C HIS A 120 0.81 0.71 11.56
N HIS A 121 1.08 0.60 12.87
CA HIS A 121 0.60 -0.51 13.68
C HIS A 121 -0.93 -0.57 13.76
N LEU A 122 -1.61 0.58 13.79
CA LEU A 122 -3.07 0.64 13.73
C LEU A 122 -3.57 0.04 12.42
N PHE A 123 -3.07 0.48 11.26
CA PHE A 123 -3.50 -0.04 9.96
C PHE A 123 -3.17 -1.52 9.76
N TYR A 124 -2.08 -2.01 10.36
CA TYR A 124 -1.70 -3.41 10.27
C TYR A 124 -2.66 -4.35 11.04
N ASN A 125 -3.19 -3.88 12.18
CA ASN A 125 -3.96 -4.72 13.10
C ASN A 125 -5.46 -4.40 13.15
N ALA A 126 -5.88 -3.24 12.64
CA ALA A 126 -7.27 -2.83 12.72
C ALA A 126 -8.17 -3.66 11.79
N PRO A 127 -9.42 -3.92 12.19
CA PRO A 127 -10.42 -4.45 11.29
C PRO A 127 -10.74 -3.46 10.18
N LEU A 128 -11.28 -3.98 9.09
CA LEU A 128 -11.56 -3.26 7.87
C LEU A 128 -13.06 -3.00 7.70
N SER A 129 -13.35 -1.90 6.99
CA SER A 129 -14.64 -1.62 6.38
C SER A 129 -14.55 -1.92 4.88
N MET A 130 -15.29 -2.91 4.41
CA MET A 130 -15.37 -3.30 3.00
C MET A 130 -16.47 -2.51 2.29
N GLN A 131 -16.18 -2.11 1.06
CA GLN A 131 -17.16 -1.64 0.11
C GLN A 131 -17.08 -2.46 -1.17
N CYS A 132 -18.03 -3.38 -1.32
CA CYS A 132 -18.24 -4.17 -2.52
C CYS A 132 -19.51 -3.66 -3.24
N ASN A 133 -19.34 -3.07 -4.41
CA ASN A 133 -20.41 -2.59 -5.26
C ASN A 133 -20.59 -3.48 -6.49
N GLN A 134 -21.85 -3.71 -6.83
CA GLN A 134 -22.30 -4.36 -8.05
C GLN A 134 -22.09 -3.47 -9.27
N SER A 135 -22.24 -4.03 -10.47
CA SER A 135 -22.20 -3.25 -11.72
C SER A 135 -23.36 -2.26 -11.88
N SER A 136 -24.36 -2.31 -11.00
CA SER A 136 -25.42 -1.29 -10.91
C SER A 136 -24.99 -0.07 -10.08
N GLY A 137 -23.86 -0.14 -9.36
CA GLY A 137 -23.44 0.83 -8.36
C GLY A 137 -23.94 0.52 -6.95
N ASP A 138 -24.92 -0.37 -6.79
CA ASP A 138 -25.46 -0.76 -5.48
C ASP A 138 -24.48 -1.62 -4.69
N ARG A 139 -24.52 -1.51 -3.36
CA ARG A 139 -23.73 -2.38 -2.49
C ARG A 139 -24.29 -3.80 -2.46
N PHE A 140 -23.41 -4.79 -2.37
CA PHE A 140 -23.83 -6.15 -2.04
C PHE A 140 -24.49 -6.19 -0.66
N PRO A 141 -25.58 -6.96 -0.47
CA PRO A 141 -26.24 -7.09 0.82
C PRO A 141 -25.29 -7.71 1.85
N GLY A 142 -25.27 -7.16 3.06
CA GLY A 142 -24.43 -7.65 4.15
C GLY A 142 -23.92 -6.53 5.05
N PHE A 143 -23.38 -6.93 6.20
CA PHE A 143 -22.65 -6.03 7.08
C PHE A 143 -21.16 -6.14 6.77
N TRP A 144 -20.57 -5.03 6.34
CA TRP A 144 -19.21 -4.99 5.80
C TRP A 144 -18.23 -4.21 6.67
N ASN A 145 -18.60 -3.87 7.91
CA ASN A 145 -17.70 -3.23 8.87
C ASN A 145 -17.16 -4.26 9.87
N GLY A 146 -16.01 -3.98 10.50
CA GLY A 146 -15.40 -4.91 11.45
C GLY A 146 -14.86 -6.20 10.82
N VAL A 147 -14.63 -6.23 9.50
CA VAL A 147 -14.14 -7.42 8.79
C VAL A 147 -12.68 -7.66 9.19
N PRO A 148 -12.30 -8.87 9.63
CA PRO A 148 -10.92 -9.16 9.97
C PRO A 148 -10.02 -9.07 8.73
N ARG A 149 -8.75 -8.72 8.94
CA ARG A 149 -7.76 -8.68 7.87
C ARG A 149 -7.47 -10.10 7.37
N THR A 150 -7.33 -10.28 6.07
CA THR A 150 -6.90 -11.56 5.49
C THR A 150 -5.48 -11.90 5.97
N GLU A 151 -5.32 -13.07 6.57
CA GLU A 151 -4.01 -13.60 6.97
C GLU A 151 -3.32 -14.32 5.80
N ILE A 152 -2.01 -14.15 5.68
CA ILE A 152 -1.19 -14.86 4.71
C ILE A 152 -0.60 -16.08 5.43
N LEU A 153 -1.19 -17.25 5.21
CA LEU A 153 -0.74 -18.50 5.84
C LEU A 153 0.57 -19.02 5.22
N TYR A 154 0.72 -18.86 3.90
CA TYR A 154 1.84 -19.38 3.13
C TYR A 154 2.38 -18.29 2.20
N PRO A 155 3.47 -17.60 2.55
CA PRO A 155 4.09 -16.62 1.66
C PRO A 155 4.69 -17.33 0.45
N LEU A 156 4.56 -16.73 -0.73
CA LEU A 156 5.21 -17.22 -1.93
C LEU A 156 6.74 -17.19 -1.76
N PRO A 157 7.47 -18.20 -2.25
CA PRO A 157 8.92 -18.21 -2.17
C PRO A 157 9.49 -17.02 -2.95
N LEU A 158 10.55 -16.41 -2.40
CA LEU A 158 11.22 -15.31 -3.10
C LEU A 158 11.73 -15.81 -4.46
N PRO A 159 11.56 -15.01 -5.54
CA PRO A 159 12.10 -15.37 -6.83
C PRO A 159 13.62 -15.54 -6.72
N LYS A 160 14.15 -16.61 -7.32
CA LYS A 160 15.59 -16.86 -7.33
C LYS A 160 16.30 -15.67 -8.00
N ARG A 161 17.04 -14.90 -7.20
CA ARG A 161 17.86 -13.81 -7.73
C ARG A 161 18.92 -14.41 -8.67
N ARG A 162 18.88 -14.04 -9.95
CA ARG A 162 19.98 -14.31 -10.88
C ARG A 162 21.07 -13.27 -10.64
N CYS A 163 21.76 -13.37 -9.51
CA CYS A 163 23.02 -12.66 -9.36
C CYS A 163 24.04 -13.35 -10.28
N ALA A 164 24.65 -12.60 -11.21
CA ALA A 164 25.81 -13.10 -11.92
C ALA A 164 26.91 -13.36 -10.88
N SER A 165 27.27 -14.62 -10.68
CA SER A 165 28.38 -15.00 -9.82
C SER A 165 29.69 -14.71 -10.54
N THR A 166 30.01 -13.44 -10.75
CA THR A 166 31.38 -13.00 -11.02
C THR A 166 31.99 -12.51 -9.71
N MET A 167 32.08 -13.43 -8.74
CA MET A 167 33.14 -13.37 -7.74
C MET A 167 34.37 -14.03 -8.36
N SER A 168 35.02 -13.33 -9.28
CA SER A 168 36.45 -13.53 -9.50
C SER A 168 37.17 -12.86 -8.33
N ALA A 169 38.02 -13.64 -7.67
CA ALA A 169 38.84 -13.26 -6.53
C ALA A 169 39.48 -11.87 -6.69
N GLY A 170 39.57 -11.16 -5.55
CA GLY A 170 40.01 -9.78 -5.49
C GLY A 170 41.32 -9.51 -6.22
N LYS A 171 41.35 -8.38 -6.92
CA LYS A 171 42.59 -7.65 -7.20
C LYS A 171 42.53 -6.33 -6.44
N SER A 172 43.60 -6.11 -5.66
CA SER A 172 43.90 -4.87 -4.96
C SER A 172 43.80 -3.68 -5.92
N PHE A 173 43.09 -2.64 -5.49
CA PHE A 173 43.10 -1.33 -6.15
C PHE A 173 44.46 -0.68 -5.84
N ASN A 174 45.46 -1.02 -6.64
CA ASN A 174 46.70 -0.30 -6.89
C ASN A 174 47.34 -1.02 -8.07
N ASP A 175 47.07 -0.55 -9.28
CA ASP A 175 48.06 -0.35 -10.33
C ASP A 175 47.43 0.46 -11.45
N VAL A 176 48.26 1.31 -12.02
CA VAL A 176 47.98 2.51 -12.78
C VAL A 176 48.02 2.20 -14.28
N GLU A 177 47.30 3.04 -15.03
CA GLU A 177 47.49 3.42 -16.43
C GLU A 177 47.03 2.53 -17.61
N ALA A 178 46.34 3.27 -18.49
CA ALA A 178 46.49 3.37 -19.95
C ALA A 178 46.23 2.13 -20.80
N ASP A 179 45.21 2.25 -21.65
CA ASP A 179 45.29 2.23 -23.13
C ASP A 179 43.83 2.13 -23.64
N GLU A 180 43.27 3.22 -24.18
CA GLU A 180 43.25 3.57 -25.61
C GLU A 180 42.35 2.66 -26.46
N GLU A 181 41.29 3.31 -26.97
CA GLU A 181 40.72 3.29 -28.34
C GLU A 181 40.32 1.98 -29.07
N GLU A 182 39.13 2.10 -29.69
CA GLU A 182 38.61 1.46 -30.92
C GLU A 182 38.41 -0.07 -30.89
N GLU A 183 37.26 -0.61 -31.32
CA GLU A 183 36.52 -0.43 -32.58
C GLU A 183 35.02 -0.77 -32.40
#